data_AF-A0AB38IF68-F1
#
_entry.id   AF-A0AB38IF68-F1
#
_cell.length_a   1.000
_cell.length_b   1.000
_cell.length_c   1.000
_cell.angle_alpha   90.00
_cell.angle_beta   90.00
_cell.angle_gamma   90.00
#
_symmetry.space_group_name_H-M   'P 1'
#
loop_
_entity.id
_entity.type
_entity.pdbx_description
1 polymer ?
#
loop_
_entity_poly.entity_id
_entity_poly.type
_entity_poly.pdbx_seq_one_letter_code
_entity_poly.pdbx_strand_id
1 'polypeptide(L)'
;MGDQPDRKLTIIHADNPVVRDLINGRDEDQTPAGFNPDHATGDTGNAYAYGQCTWWAYVRRTQLGLPVGSHLGDGGMWADSAKALGYWVDDTPRQGDVIVFTPAQVSNAWGHVAIVEKVNGDDSIEISEANVNGQVGPFRRTIEAKQTHEYQYIHY
;
A
#
# COMPACT_ATOMS: atom_id res chain seq x y z
N MET A 1 31.20 22.86 -22.71
CA MET A 1 30.02 22.04 -23.02
C MET A 1 29.42 21.60 -21.70
N GLY A 2 28.39 22.30 -21.25
CA GLY A 2 27.60 21.88 -20.09
C GLY A 2 26.62 20.83 -20.56
N ASP A 3 26.66 19.68 -19.93
CA ASP A 3 25.59 18.68 -20.01
C ASP A 3 25.20 18.43 -18.55
N GLN A 4 24.31 19.28 -18.03
CA GLN A 4 23.54 18.93 -16.84
C GLN A 4 22.33 18.17 -17.37
N PRO A 5 22.13 16.90 -16.96
CA PRO A 5 20.93 16.20 -17.34
C PRO A 5 19.75 16.99 -16.79
N ASP A 6 18.80 17.29 -17.67
CA ASP A 6 17.54 17.96 -17.38
C ASP A 6 16.78 17.14 -16.33
N ARG A 7 17.10 17.37 -15.05
CA ARG A 7 16.34 16.83 -13.93
C ARG A 7 14.95 17.44 -14.11
N LYS A 8 13.96 16.64 -14.53
CA LYS A 8 12.58 17.10 -14.67
C LYS A 8 12.22 17.89 -13.41
N LEU A 9 11.99 19.19 -13.58
CA LEU A 9 11.72 20.14 -12.49
C LEU A 9 10.30 19.99 -11.92
N THR A 10 9.65 18.84 -12.10
CA THR A 10 8.24 18.68 -11.72
C THR A 10 8.18 18.02 -10.35
N ILE A 11 8.41 18.82 -9.31
CA ILE A 11 8.12 18.39 -7.94
C ILE A 11 6.61 18.14 -7.86
N ILE A 12 6.23 16.91 -7.56
CA ILE A 12 4.84 16.57 -7.24
C ILE A 12 4.59 17.04 -5.80
N HIS A 13 3.68 18.00 -5.66
CA HIS A 13 3.28 18.52 -4.36
C HIS A 13 2.41 17.50 -3.64
N ALA A 14 2.67 17.26 -2.36
CA ALA A 14 1.80 16.52 -1.45
C ALA A 14 1.90 17.13 -0.04
N ASP A 15 0.77 17.31 0.63
CA ASP A 15 0.67 17.85 1.99
C ASP A 15 1.30 16.90 3.02
N ASN A 16 1.18 15.59 2.79
CA ASN A 16 1.86 14.59 3.60
C ASN A 16 3.35 14.54 3.21
N PRO A 17 4.28 14.89 4.13
CA PRO A 17 5.71 14.93 3.82
C PRO A 17 6.30 13.57 3.46
N VAL A 18 5.79 12.48 4.05
CA VAL A 18 6.26 11.11 3.73
C VAL A 18 5.87 10.75 2.30
N VAL A 19 4.62 11.05 1.91
CA VAL A 19 4.14 10.81 0.53
C VAL A 19 4.93 11.65 -0.46
N ARG A 20 5.15 12.94 -0.15
CA ARG A 20 5.97 13.83 -0.99
C ARG A 20 7.36 13.27 -1.21
N ASP A 21 8.02 12.82 -0.14
CA ASP A 21 9.40 12.35 -0.22
C ASP A 21 9.50 11.01 -0.98
N LEU A 22 8.50 10.12 -0.85
CA LEU A 22 8.43 8.87 -1.61
C LEU A 22 8.16 9.10 -3.09
N ILE A 23 7.18 9.95 -3.43
CA ILE A 23 6.89 10.28 -4.83
C ILE A 23 8.12 10.89 -5.49
N ASN A 24 8.68 11.96 -4.92
CA ASN A 24 9.78 12.70 -5.57
C ASN A 24 11.15 12.00 -5.42
N GLY A 25 11.28 10.97 -4.58
CA GLY A 25 12.54 10.27 -4.31
C GLY A 25 12.62 8.85 -4.85
N ARG A 26 11.47 8.21 -5.09
CA ARG A 26 11.39 6.79 -5.46
C ARG A 26 10.44 6.53 -6.63
N ASP A 27 9.29 7.19 -6.64
CA ASP A 27 8.14 6.78 -7.48
C ASP A 27 7.80 7.78 -8.61
N GLU A 28 8.60 8.83 -8.82
CA GLU A 28 8.29 9.97 -9.72
C GLU A 28 7.94 9.50 -11.13
N ASP A 29 8.77 8.63 -11.72
CA ASP A 29 8.59 8.12 -13.08
C ASP A 29 7.43 7.12 -13.22
N GLN A 30 6.93 6.59 -12.10
CA GLN A 30 5.86 5.59 -12.06
C GLN A 30 4.51 6.19 -11.66
N THR A 31 4.52 7.40 -11.08
CA THR A 31 3.32 8.06 -10.59
C THR A 31 2.35 8.34 -11.75
N PRO A 32 1.07 7.92 -11.66
CA PRO A 32 0.12 8.11 -12.74
C PRO A 32 -0.07 9.58 -13.12
N ALA A 33 -0.21 9.86 -14.42
CA ALA A 33 -0.46 11.21 -14.90
C ALA A 33 -1.77 11.76 -14.31
N GLY A 34 -1.71 12.93 -13.67
CA GLY A 34 -2.87 13.55 -13.03
C GLY A 34 -3.24 12.95 -11.66
N PHE A 35 -2.40 12.08 -11.08
CA PHE A 35 -2.57 11.62 -9.71
C PHE A 35 -2.58 12.81 -8.74
N ASN A 36 -3.57 12.83 -7.84
CA ASN A 36 -3.66 13.81 -6.77
C ASN A 36 -3.24 13.15 -5.45
N PRO A 37 -2.02 13.40 -4.94
CA PRO A 37 -1.57 12.82 -3.67
C PRO A 37 -2.32 13.37 -2.44
N ASP A 38 -3.08 14.45 -2.61
CA ASP A 38 -3.92 15.06 -1.57
C ASP A 38 -5.40 14.67 -1.74
N HIS A 39 -5.67 13.50 -2.34
CA HIS A 39 -7.03 12.96 -2.44
C HIS A 39 -7.61 12.66 -1.04
N ALA A 40 -8.94 12.51 -0.97
CA ALA A 40 -9.58 12.17 0.30
C ALA A 40 -9.10 10.79 0.77
N THR A 41 -8.47 10.72 1.94
CA THR A 41 -7.93 9.45 2.48
C THR A 41 -9.03 8.52 2.97
N GLY A 42 -10.21 9.05 3.29
CA GLY A 42 -11.29 8.33 3.98
C GLY A 42 -10.96 7.96 5.42
N ASP A 43 -9.95 8.61 6.02
CA ASP A 43 -9.50 8.37 7.38
C ASP A 43 -10.36 9.15 8.40
N THR A 44 -10.93 8.41 9.35
CA THR A 44 -11.64 8.92 10.53
C THR A 44 -11.15 8.22 11.81
N GLY A 45 -9.97 7.62 11.79
CA GLY A 45 -9.45 6.76 12.87
C GLY A 45 -9.64 5.27 12.60
N ASN A 46 -8.96 4.41 13.36
CA ASN A 46 -9.05 2.96 13.14
C ASN A 46 -10.46 2.42 13.47
N ALA A 47 -11.22 2.07 12.44
CA ALA A 47 -12.56 1.50 12.59
C ALA A 47 -12.60 -0.03 12.40
N TYR A 48 -11.45 -0.68 12.26
CA TYR A 48 -11.35 -2.13 12.07
C TYR A 48 -11.28 -2.87 13.41
N ALA A 49 -11.90 -4.05 13.47
CA ALA A 49 -11.91 -4.87 14.67
C ALA A 49 -10.49 -5.30 15.07
N TYR A 50 -10.16 -5.13 16.36
CA TYR A 50 -8.83 -5.42 16.89
C TYR A 50 -8.36 -6.83 16.52
N GLY A 51 -7.10 -6.92 16.09
CA GLY A 51 -6.46 -8.18 15.72
C GLY A 51 -6.74 -8.67 14.31
N GLN A 52 -7.67 -8.06 13.57
CA GLN A 52 -7.92 -8.38 12.16
C GLN A 52 -6.77 -7.91 11.24
N CYS A 53 -6.68 -8.49 10.04
CA CYS A 53 -5.70 -8.10 9.04
C CYS A 53 -5.81 -6.61 8.66
N THR A 54 -7.04 -6.13 8.50
CA THR A 54 -7.38 -4.73 8.23
C THR A 54 -7.00 -3.80 9.38
N TRP A 55 -7.18 -4.24 10.63
CA TRP A 55 -6.73 -3.50 11.81
C TRP A 55 -5.21 -3.33 11.83
N TRP A 56 -4.46 -4.40 11.57
CA TRP A 56 -3.00 -4.31 11.54
C TRP A 56 -2.51 -3.45 10.37
N ALA A 57 -3.07 -3.63 9.17
CA ALA A 57 -2.73 -2.83 8.01
C ALA A 57 -2.95 -1.33 8.28
N TYR A 58 -4.09 -0.95 8.87
CA TYR A 58 -4.34 0.43 9.29
C TYR A 58 -3.26 0.93 10.27
N VAL A 59 -3.05 0.21 11.39
CA VAL A 59 -2.09 0.62 12.43
C VAL A 59 -0.69 0.80 11.83
N ARG A 60 -0.24 -0.16 11.03
CA ARG A 60 1.11 -0.16 10.48
C ARG A 60 1.28 0.94 9.42
N ARG A 61 0.27 1.21 8.58
CA ARG A 61 0.35 2.33 7.62
C ARG A 61 0.41 3.68 8.33
N THR A 62 -0.37 3.87 9.40
CA THR A 62 -0.28 5.07 10.24
C THR A 62 1.11 5.21 10.89
N GLN A 63 1.71 4.13 11.37
CA GLN A 63 3.08 4.14 11.92
C GLN A 63 4.14 4.53 10.87
N LEU A 64 3.90 4.22 9.60
CA LEU A 64 4.75 4.62 8.48
C LEU A 64 4.48 6.07 8.04
N GLY A 65 3.51 6.77 8.64
CA GLY A 65 3.11 8.12 8.23
C GLY A 65 2.39 8.17 6.88
N LEU A 66 1.86 7.03 6.41
CA LEU A 66 1.14 6.92 5.14
C LEU A 66 -0.39 7.00 5.36
N PRO A 67 -1.16 7.58 4.43
CA PRO A 67 -2.62 7.75 4.60
C PRO A 67 -3.37 6.42 4.70
N VAL A 68 -4.52 6.26 5.35
CA VAL A 68 -5.24 4.98 5.25
C VAL A 68 -6.72 5.15 5.52
N GLY A 69 -7.57 4.54 4.69
CA GLY A 69 -9.02 4.64 4.85
C GLY A 69 -9.53 3.82 6.03
N SER A 70 -10.50 4.37 6.75
CA SER A 70 -11.13 3.72 7.92
C SER A 70 -12.23 2.72 7.54
N HIS A 71 -12.80 2.84 6.33
CA HIS A 71 -13.99 2.11 5.91
C HIS A 71 -13.81 1.46 4.53
N LEU A 72 -12.66 0.83 4.30
CA LEU A 72 -12.35 0.16 3.02
C LEU A 72 -13.02 -1.21 2.87
N GLY A 73 -13.71 -1.69 3.91
CA GLY A 73 -14.39 -2.98 3.93
C GLY A 73 -13.49 -4.12 4.39
N ASP A 74 -13.85 -5.33 3.97
CA ASP A 74 -13.06 -6.54 4.20
C ASP A 74 -11.76 -6.53 3.38
N GLY A 75 -10.79 -7.36 3.74
CA GLY A 75 -9.44 -7.30 3.16
C GLY A 75 -9.43 -7.30 1.62
N GLY A 76 -10.18 -8.20 0.99
CA GLY A 76 -10.25 -8.30 -0.47
C GLY A 76 -10.94 -7.12 -1.17
N MET A 77 -11.60 -6.22 -0.43
CA MET A 77 -12.29 -5.04 -0.96
C MET A 77 -11.39 -3.80 -0.99
N TRP A 78 -10.26 -3.82 -0.28
CA TRP A 78 -9.48 -2.60 -0.04
C TRP A 78 -8.98 -1.94 -1.32
N ALA A 79 -8.54 -2.70 -2.31
CA ALA A 79 -8.04 -2.16 -3.56
C ALA A 79 -9.10 -1.31 -4.28
N ASP A 80 -10.33 -1.80 -4.42
CA ASP A 80 -11.40 -1.09 -5.13
C ASP A 80 -11.95 0.08 -4.29
N SER A 81 -12.09 -0.10 -2.97
CA SER A 81 -12.47 0.98 -2.06
C SER A 81 -11.44 2.11 -2.04
N ALA A 82 -10.15 1.79 -2.09
CA ALA A 82 -9.08 2.77 -2.13
C ALA A 82 -9.06 3.52 -3.47
N LYS A 83 -9.19 2.83 -4.61
CA LYS A 83 -9.33 3.49 -5.92
C LYS A 83 -10.50 4.48 -5.94
N ALA A 84 -11.64 4.11 -5.34
CA ALA A 84 -12.81 4.99 -5.27
C ALA A 84 -12.57 6.27 -4.45
N LEU A 85 -11.62 6.24 -3.52
CA LEU A 85 -11.17 7.41 -2.73
C LEU A 85 -10.05 8.21 -3.42
N GLY A 86 -9.48 7.69 -4.50
CA GLY A 86 -8.43 8.35 -5.28
C GLY A 86 -7.01 7.83 -5.02
N TYR A 87 -6.83 6.81 -4.19
CA TYR A 87 -5.52 6.18 -3.98
C TYR A 87 -4.96 5.64 -5.29
N TRP A 88 -3.65 5.75 -5.46
CA TRP A 88 -2.97 5.02 -6.52
C TRP A 88 -2.93 3.52 -6.17
N VAL A 89 -3.47 2.71 -7.08
CA VAL A 89 -3.48 1.24 -6.97
C VAL A 89 -3.02 0.60 -8.27
N ASP A 90 -1.92 -0.16 -8.23
CA ASP A 90 -1.42 -0.97 -9.34
C ASP A 90 -0.95 -2.37 -8.87
N ASP A 91 -0.23 -3.08 -9.72
CA ASP A 91 0.31 -4.43 -9.48
C ASP A 91 1.84 -4.44 -9.22
N THR A 92 2.44 -3.28 -8.96
CA THR A 92 3.87 -3.12 -8.72
C THR A 92 4.14 -2.85 -7.23
N PRO A 93 4.79 -3.76 -6.50
CA PRO A 93 5.01 -3.59 -5.07
C PRO A 93 6.02 -2.49 -4.75
N ARG A 94 5.73 -1.71 -3.72
CA ARG A 94 6.62 -0.72 -3.12
C ARG A 94 6.63 -0.88 -1.61
N GLN A 95 7.74 -0.53 -0.97
CA GLN A 95 7.81 -0.54 0.48
C GLN A 95 6.80 0.45 1.08
N GLY A 96 6.01 -0.04 2.03
CA GLY A 96 4.94 0.71 2.70
C GLY A 96 3.54 0.49 2.11
N ASP A 97 3.43 -0.20 0.98
CA ASP A 97 2.16 -0.48 0.35
C ASP A 97 1.30 -1.43 1.19
N VAL A 98 -0.02 -1.35 0.97
CA VAL A 98 -0.93 -2.42 1.38
C VAL A 98 -1.07 -3.39 0.21
N ILE A 99 -0.68 -4.65 0.39
CA ILE A 99 -0.98 -5.74 -0.55
C ILE A 99 -2.38 -6.29 -0.26
N VAL A 100 -3.17 -6.46 -1.31
CA VAL A 100 -4.56 -6.93 -1.26
C VAL A 100 -4.68 -8.32 -1.87
N PHE A 101 -5.23 -9.25 -1.10
CA PHE A 101 -5.56 -10.60 -1.54
C PHE A 101 -7.07 -10.74 -1.69
N THR A 102 -7.52 -11.14 -2.88
CA THR A 102 -8.92 -11.44 -3.14
C THR A 102 -9.38 -12.69 -2.39
N PRO A 103 -10.69 -12.85 -2.14
CA PRO A 103 -11.28 -14.09 -1.58
C PRO A 103 -10.78 -15.37 -2.27
N ALA A 104 -10.62 -15.34 -3.60
CA ALA A 104 -10.14 -16.48 -4.39
C ALA A 104 -8.66 -16.82 -4.11
N GLN A 105 -7.80 -15.81 -3.95
CA GLN A 105 -6.36 -16.01 -3.71
C GLN A 105 -6.06 -16.61 -2.33
N VAL A 106 -6.89 -16.32 -1.33
CA VAL A 106 -6.73 -16.85 0.04
C VAL A 106 -7.78 -17.89 0.44
N SER A 107 -8.64 -18.30 -0.51
CA SER A 107 -9.67 -19.32 -0.33
C SER A 107 -10.56 -19.09 0.90
N ASN A 108 -10.97 -17.85 1.14
CA ASN A 108 -11.87 -17.47 2.24
C ASN A 108 -12.91 -16.44 1.74
N ALA A 109 -13.90 -16.08 2.56
CA ALA A 109 -14.99 -15.20 2.13
C ALA A 109 -14.64 -13.70 2.11
N TRP A 110 -13.58 -13.29 2.81
CA TRP A 110 -13.29 -11.88 3.12
C TRP A 110 -12.12 -11.30 2.32
N GLY A 111 -11.29 -12.17 1.73
CA GLY A 111 -9.97 -11.79 1.26
C GLY A 111 -9.01 -11.53 2.42
N HIS A 112 -7.92 -10.82 2.16
CA HIS A 112 -6.90 -10.49 3.15
C HIS A 112 -6.11 -9.24 2.76
N VAL A 113 -5.48 -8.60 3.74
CA VAL A 113 -4.54 -7.49 3.51
C VAL A 113 -3.31 -7.61 4.39
N ALA A 114 -2.18 -7.13 3.89
CA ALA A 114 -0.92 -7.06 4.63
C ALA A 114 -0.15 -5.80 4.23
N ILE A 115 0.91 -5.46 4.98
CA ILE A 115 1.82 -4.36 4.63
C ILE A 115 3.08 -4.92 4.00
N VAL A 116 3.51 -4.33 2.88
CA VAL A 116 4.82 -4.59 2.28
C VAL A 116 5.89 -3.90 3.13
N GLU A 117 6.59 -4.67 3.95
CA GLU A 117 7.67 -4.16 4.80
C GLU A 117 8.95 -3.93 4.01
N LYS A 118 9.16 -4.69 2.92
CA LYS A 118 10.35 -4.61 2.08
C LYS A 118 10.12 -5.23 0.71
N VAL A 119 10.73 -4.64 -0.33
CA VAL A 119 10.95 -5.25 -1.64
C VAL A 119 12.41 -5.64 -1.74
N ASN A 120 12.69 -6.92 -2.02
CA ASN A 120 14.05 -7.46 -2.12
C ASN A 120 14.61 -7.26 -3.53
N GLY A 121 15.94 -7.41 -3.67
CA GLY A 121 16.61 -7.25 -4.97
C GLY A 121 16.32 -8.36 -5.99
N ASP A 122 15.64 -9.43 -5.58
CA ASP A 122 15.15 -10.50 -6.44
C ASP A 122 13.64 -10.37 -6.76
N ASP A 123 13.06 -9.20 -6.46
CA ASP A 123 11.64 -8.86 -6.58
C ASP A 123 10.69 -9.64 -5.66
N SER A 124 11.20 -10.46 -4.73
CA SER A 124 10.39 -10.98 -3.63
C SER A 124 10.03 -9.87 -2.64
N ILE A 125 8.93 -10.03 -1.90
CA ILE A 125 8.51 -9.05 -0.90
C ILE A 125 8.36 -9.68 0.48
N GLU A 126 8.78 -8.96 1.51
CA GLU A 126 8.49 -9.29 2.90
C GLU A 126 7.23 -8.54 3.33
N ILE A 127 6.25 -9.26 3.88
CA ILE A 127 4.99 -8.66 4.34
C ILE A 127 4.79 -8.83 5.84
N SER A 128 4.03 -7.93 6.46
CA SER A 128 3.51 -8.08 7.82
C SER A 128 1.98 -8.10 7.86
N GLU A 129 1.42 -9.02 8.63
CA GLU A 129 -0.03 -9.31 8.65
C GLU A 129 -0.52 -9.75 10.03
N ALA A 130 -1.82 -9.65 10.28
CA ALA A 130 -2.46 -10.16 11.50
C ALA A 130 -3.64 -11.08 11.15
N ASN A 131 -4.17 -11.75 12.17
CA ASN A 131 -5.22 -12.76 12.06
C ASN A 131 -4.85 -13.98 11.20
N VAL A 132 -3.56 -14.32 11.11
CA VAL A 132 -3.14 -15.59 10.53
C VAL A 132 -3.47 -16.68 11.56
N ASN A 133 -4.28 -17.67 11.16
CA ASN A 133 -4.75 -18.76 12.03
C ASN A 133 -5.43 -18.29 13.34
N GLY A 134 -6.13 -17.14 13.33
CA GLY A 134 -6.85 -16.63 14.49
C GLY A 134 -5.98 -15.94 15.56
N GLN A 135 -4.71 -15.68 15.26
CA GLN A 135 -3.80 -15.03 16.20
C GLN A 135 -3.65 -13.53 15.93
N VAL A 136 -3.59 -12.74 17.00
CA VAL A 136 -3.28 -11.31 16.92
C VAL A 136 -1.79 -11.18 16.61
N GLY A 137 -1.47 -10.69 15.39
CA GLY A 137 -0.11 -10.55 14.88
C GLY A 137 0.68 -9.37 15.48
N PRO A 138 1.78 -8.92 14.84
CA PRO A 138 2.11 -9.18 13.43
C PRO A 138 2.92 -10.46 13.19
N PHE A 139 2.51 -11.22 12.18
CA PHE A 139 3.29 -12.27 11.56
C PHE A 139 3.99 -11.74 10.32
N ARG A 140 5.10 -12.37 9.94
CA ARG A 140 5.83 -12.06 8.71
C ARG A 140 5.95 -13.28 7.83
N ARG A 141 5.86 -13.08 6.52
CA ARG A 141 6.20 -14.07 5.51
C ARG A 141 6.69 -13.39 4.23
N THR A 142 7.33 -14.17 3.39
CA THR A 142 7.79 -13.73 2.06
C THR A 142 6.77 -14.14 1.00
N ILE A 143 6.53 -13.24 0.04
CA ILE A 143 5.87 -13.56 -1.23
C ILE A 143 6.97 -13.69 -2.28
N GLU A 144 6.98 -14.82 -2.97
CA GLU A 144 7.94 -15.09 -4.03
C GLU A 144 7.77 -14.11 -5.18
N ALA A 145 8.89 -13.72 -5.81
CA ALA A 145 8.93 -12.75 -6.91
C ALA A 145 7.92 -13.05 -8.02
N LYS A 146 7.76 -14.33 -8.39
CA LYS A 146 6.82 -14.77 -9.44
C LYS A 146 5.35 -14.46 -9.15
N GLN A 147 5.00 -14.20 -7.89
CA GLN A 147 3.62 -13.97 -7.45
C GLN A 147 3.33 -12.49 -7.22
N THR A 148 4.34 -11.62 -7.14
CA THR A 148 4.13 -10.24 -6.67
C THR A 148 3.19 -9.46 -7.60
N HIS A 149 3.25 -9.70 -8.91
CA HIS A 149 2.35 -9.09 -9.89
C HIS A 149 0.97 -9.77 -10.01
N GLU A 150 0.65 -10.76 -9.17
CA GLU A 150 -0.69 -11.36 -9.10
C GLU A 150 -1.63 -10.55 -8.18
N TYR A 151 -1.12 -9.59 -7.41
CA TYR A 151 -1.84 -8.85 -6.39
C TYR A 151 -1.98 -7.37 -6.74
N GLN A 152 -2.88 -6.70 -6.02
CA GLN A 152 -3.01 -5.24 -6.07
C GLN A 152 -2.36 -4.60 -4.85
N TYR A 153 -1.74 -3.44 -5.06
CA TYR A 153 -1.03 -2.69 -4.04
C TYR A 153 -1.61 -1.29 -3.90
N ILE A 154 -1.81 -0.82 -2.68
CA ILE A 154 -2.31 0.53 -2.39
C ILE A 154 -1.14 1.41 -1.93
N HIS A 155 -0.75 2.40 -2.74
CA HIS A 155 0.49 3.16 -2.56
C HIS A 155 0.36 4.33 -1.60
N TYR A 156 -0.42 5.34 -1.98
CA TYR A 156 -0.81 6.49 -1.17
C TYR A 156 -1.84 7.35 -1.90
#